data_AF-W1DRF8-F1
#
_entry.id   AF-W1DRF8-F1
#
_cell.length_a   1.000
_cell.length_b   1.000
_cell.length_c   1.000
_cell.angle_alpha   90.00
_cell.angle_beta   90.00
_cell.angle_gamma   90.00
#
_symmetry.space_group_name_H-M   'P 1'
#
loop_
_entity.id
_entity.type
_entity.pdbx_description
1 polymer ?
#
loop_
_entity_poly.entity_id
_entity_poly.type
_entity_poly.pdbx_seq_one_letter_code
_entity_poly.pdbx_strand_id
1 'polypeptide(L)'
;MVDLADVYMTFFLPTEQAGLLALGSEARLVLDAAPDLVIPANISFVASVAQFTPKTVETSDERLKLMFRVKARIPPELLAQHLEYVKTGLPGMAYVRLDKQQPWPEALAVRLPQ
;
A
#
# COMPACT_ATOMS: atom_id res chain seq x y z
N MET A 1 2.32 -19.87 -11.81
CA MET A 1 1.84 -20.37 -10.51
C MET A 1 1.85 -19.19 -9.56
N VAL A 2 0.69 -18.75 -9.05
CA VAL A 2 0.61 -17.64 -8.09
C VAL A 2 0.95 -18.19 -6.72
N ASP A 3 1.95 -17.62 -6.06
CA ASP A 3 2.31 -17.97 -4.70
C ASP A 3 1.42 -17.17 -3.74
N LEU A 4 0.41 -17.82 -3.17
CA LEU A 4 -0.54 -17.18 -2.27
C LEU A 4 0.07 -16.85 -0.89
N ALA A 5 1.31 -17.27 -0.62
CA ALA A 5 2.07 -16.90 0.57
C ALA A 5 2.77 -15.53 0.42
N ASP A 6 2.84 -14.97 -0.79
CA ASP A 6 3.42 -13.65 -1.05
C ASP A 6 2.44 -12.70 -1.73
N VAL A 7 1.46 -12.23 -0.96
CA VAL A 7 0.47 -11.28 -1.44
C VAL A 7 0.88 -9.87 -1.06
N TYR A 8 0.97 -9.01 -2.07
CA TYR A 8 1.24 -7.61 -1.90
C TYR A 8 0.34 -6.76 -2.79
N MET A 9 -0.02 -5.59 -2.29
CA MET A 9 -0.67 -4.53 -3.06
C MET A 9 0.39 -3.57 -3.58
N THR A 10 0.32 -3.26 -4.87
CA THR A 10 1.17 -2.25 -5.49
C THR A 10 0.37 -0.96 -5.66
N PHE A 11 0.92 0.15 -5.20
CA PHE A 11 0.33 1.49 -5.35
C PHE A 11 1.43 2.52 -5.62
N PHE A 12 1.04 3.77 -5.84
CA PHE A 12 1.97 4.84 -6.20
C PHE A 12 1.81 6.03 -5.27
N LEU A 13 2.92 6.60 -4.84
CA LEU A 13 2.97 7.81 -4.04
C LEU A 13 3.82 8.88 -4.75
N PRO A 14 3.49 10.18 -4.59
CA PRO A 14 4.35 11.27 -5.03
C PRO A 14 5.65 11.30 -4.23
N THR A 15 6.68 11.93 -4.78
CA THR A 15 8.04 12.03 -4.20
C THR A 15 8.04 12.41 -2.72
N GLU A 16 7.29 13.43 -2.33
CA GLU A 16 7.28 13.94 -0.95
C GLU A 16 6.79 12.88 0.04
N GLN A 17 5.76 12.12 -0.32
CA GLN A 17 5.19 11.08 0.53
C GLN A 17 6.05 9.81 0.49
N ALA A 18 6.57 9.45 -0.69
CA ALA A 18 7.45 8.30 -0.85
C ALA A 18 8.78 8.47 -0.08
N GLY A 19 9.31 9.71 -0.01
CA GLY A 19 10.53 10.03 0.73
C GLY A 19 10.35 9.96 2.26
N LEU A 20 9.14 10.22 2.75
CA LEU A 20 8.81 10.09 4.19
C LEU A 20 8.47 8.65 4.59
N LEU A 21 8.06 7.81 3.62
CA LEU A 21 7.64 6.44 3.89
C LEU A 21 8.85 5.51 4.12
N ALA A 22 9.04 5.08 5.36
CA ALA A 22 10.07 4.11 5.70
C ALA A 22 9.66 2.68 5.33
N LEU A 23 10.63 1.83 4.97
CA LEU A 23 10.41 0.38 4.88
C LEU A 23 9.97 -0.20 6.23
N GLY A 24 9.06 -1.16 6.20
CA GLY A 24 8.42 -1.75 7.37
C GLY A 24 7.32 -0.89 8.00
N SER A 25 7.05 0.31 7.47
CA SER A 25 5.94 1.15 7.96
C SER A 25 4.60 0.41 7.84
N GLU A 26 3.69 0.71 8.75
CA GLU A 26 2.35 0.13 8.74
C GLU A 26 1.53 0.71 7.60
N ALA A 27 0.75 -0.18 6.98
CA ALA A 27 -0.25 0.15 5.99
C ALA A 27 -1.57 -0.56 6.32
N ARG A 28 -2.67 0.02 5.84
CA ARG A 28 -4.01 -0.56 5.88
C ARG A 28 -4.52 -0.69 4.46
N LEU A 29 -4.93 -1.88 4.08
CA LEU A 29 -5.50 -2.14 2.77
C LEU A 29 -7.00 -2.32 2.91
N VAL A 30 -7.76 -1.63 2.08
CA VAL A 30 -9.21 -1.76 1.98
C VAL A 30 -9.51 -2.15 0.55
N LEU A 31 -10.14 -3.31 0.35
CA LEU A 31 -10.44 -3.82 -0.98
C LEU A 31 -11.81 -3.32 -1.42
N ASP A 32 -11.98 -2.94 -2.70
CA ASP A 32 -13.27 -2.46 -3.20
C ASP A 32 -14.36 -3.54 -3.12
N ALA A 33 -13.95 -4.82 -3.22
CA ALA A 33 -14.86 -5.95 -3.06
C ALA A 33 -15.29 -6.21 -1.61
N ALA A 34 -14.60 -5.62 -0.62
CA ALA A 34 -14.88 -5.79 0.80
C ALA A 34 -14.49 -4.51 1.56
N PRO A 35 -15.27 -3.41 1.41
CA PRO A 35 -14.93 -2.10 1.97
C PRO A 35 -14.97 -2.07 3.51
N ASP A 36 -15.68 -3.00 4.14
CA ASP A 36 -15.74 -3.14 5.60
C ASP A 36 -14.49 -3.84 6.19
N LEU A 37 -13.66 -4.46 5.35
CA LEU A 37 -12.44 -5.14 5.77
C LEU A 37 -11.24 -4.21 5.67
N VAL A 38 -10.48 -4.16 6.76
CA VAL A 38 -9.27 -3.36 6.87
C VAL A 38 -8.12 -4.31 7.19
N ILE A 39 -7.36 -4.63 6.15
CA ILE A 39 -6.29 -5.62 6.21
C ILE A 39 -4.99 -4.93 6.65
N PRO A 40 -4.34 -5.40 7.74
CA PRO A 40 -3.04 -4.90 8.14
C PRO A 40 -1.97 -5.34 7.13
N ALA A 41 -1.11 -4.41 6.75
CA ALA A 41 0.00 -4.66 5.85
C ALA A 41 1.24 -3.87 6.28
N ASN A 42 2.40 -4.24 5.74
CA ASN A 42 3.65 -3.53 5.96
C ASN A 42 4.29 -3.16 4.63
N ILE A 43 4.91 -1.98 4.57
CA ILE A 43 5.63 -1.55 3.38
C ILE A 43 6.87 -2.41 3.20
N SER A 44 6.88 -3.21 2.13
CA SER A 44 8.00 -4.12 1.81
C SER A 44 8.95 -3.55 0.77
N PHE A 45 8.50 -2.56 0.00
CA PHE A 45 9.29 -1.98 -1.07
C PHE A 45 8.85 -0.54 -1.39
N VAL A 46 9.83 0.34 -1.61
CA VAL A 46 9.65 1.68 -2.16
C VAL A 46 10.66 1.80 -3.30
N ALA A 47 10.19 2.14 -4.50
CA ALA A 47 11.07 2.29 -5.65
C ALA A 47 12.05 3.45 -5.44
N SER A 48 13.32 3.26 -5.83
CA SER A 48 14.31 4.35 -5.83
C SER A 48 14.18 5.28 -7.04
N VAL A 49 13.40 4.88 -8.05
CA VAL A 49 13.22 5.61 -9.31
C VAL A 49 11.73 5.79 -9.59
N ALA A 50 11.34 7.00 -9.97
CA ALA A 50 9.98 7.33 -10.38
C ALA A 50 9.58 6.49 -11.61
N GLN A 51 8.40 5.87 -11.54
CA GLN A 51 7.88 5.00 -12.61
C GLN A 51 7.05 5.77 -13.64
N PHE A 52 6.61 6.98 -13.30
CA PHE A 52 6.01 7.92 -14.24
C PHE A 52 6.80 9.21 -14.25
N THR A 53 7.30 9.57 -15.42
CA THR A 53 7.89 10.87 -15.73
C THR A 53 6.93 11.56 -16.70
N PRO A 54 6.34 12.72 -16.35
CA PRO A 54 5.55 13.47 -17.34
C PRO A 54 6.45 13.87 -18.52
N LYS A 55 5.88 13.84 -19.74
CA LYS A 55 6.62 14.09 -21.01
C LYS A 55 7.14 15.52 -21.14
N THR A 56 6.63 16.44 -20.34
CA THR A 56 7.05 17.84 -20.28
C THR A 56 7.38 18.13 -18.82
N VAL A 57 8.50 18.82 -18.60
CA VAL A 57 8.97 19.24 -17.26
C VAL A 57 9.48 20.66 -17.40
N GLU A 58 8.59 21.60 -17.71
CA GLU A 58 8.96 23.02 -17.87
C GLU A 58 8.76 23.84 -16.58
N THR A 59 8.04 23.32 -15.58
CA THR A 59 7.76 24.02 -14.32
C THR A 59 8.03 23.16 -13.09
N SER A 60 8.37 23.80 -11.97
CA SER A 60 8.62 23.15 -10.66
C SER A 60 7.47 22.24 -10.20
N ASP A 61 6.25 22.51 -10.68
CA ASP A 61 5.03 21.74 -10.44
C ASP A 61 5.07 20.35 -11.12
N GLU A 62 5.78 20.20 -12.24
CA GLU A 62 5.84 18.92 -12.96
C GLU A 62 6.79 17.90 -12.31
N ARG A 63 7.74 18.35 -11.46
CA ARG A 63 8.53 17.44 -10.60
C ARG A 63 7.71 16.80 -9.47
N LEU A 64 6.60 17.43 -9.06
CA LEU A 64 5.69 16.87 -8.05
C LEU A 64 4.86 15.71 -8.60
N LYS A 65 4.82 15.52 -9.92
CA LYS A 65 4.12 14.41 -10.59
C LYS A 65 4.94 13.12 -10.67
N LEU A 66 6.16 13.08 -10.12
CA LEU A 66 6.95 11.86 -10.07
C LEU A 66 6.28 10.85 -9.12
N MET A 67 5.76 9.78 -9.70
CA MET A 67 5.08 8.72 -8.96
C MET A 67 6.04 7.56 -8.71
N PHE A 68 6.24 7.25 -7.44
CA PHE A 68 7.08 6.15 -6.98
C PHE A 68 6.23 4.95 -6.65
N ARG A 69 6.64 3.79 -7.16
CA ARG A 69 5.96 2.53 -6.86
C ARG A 69 6.28 2.09 -5.44
N VAL A 70 5.24 1.77 -4.69
CA VAL A 70 5.32 1.21 -3.34
C VAL A 70 4.61 -0.13 -3.33
N LYS A 71 5.13 -1.08 -2.56
CA LYS A 71 4.46 -2.35 -2.27
C LYS A 71 4.17 -2.47 -0.80
N ALA A 72 2.90 -2.75 -0.47
CA ALA A 72 2.47 -3.15 0.85
C ALA A 72 2.23 -4.66 0.84
N ARG A 73 2.96 -5.39 1.68
CA ARG A 73 2.86 -6.84 1.82
C ARG A 73 1.94 -7.18 2.98
N ILE A 74 1.04 -8.13 2.76
CA ILE A 74 0.21 -8.69 3.82
C ILE A 74 1.04 -9.72 4.60
N PRO A 75 1.01 -9.73 5.95
CA PRO A 75 1.73 -10.71 6.74
C PRO A 75 1.36 -12.15 6.34
N PRO A 76 2.34 -13.05 6.12
CA PRO A 76 2.07 -14.42 5.67
C PRO A 76 1.24 -15.22 6.69
N GLU A 77 1.38 -14.93 7.98
CA GLU A 77 0.60 -15.53 9.06
C GLU A 77 -0.90 -15.22 8.93
N LEU A 78 -1.23 -14.01 8.44
CA LEU A 78 -2.60 -13.60 8.18
C LEU A 78 -3.14 -14.25 6.90
N LEU A 79 -2.31 -14.33 5.87
CA LEU A 79 -2.68 -15.02 4.63
C LEU A 79 -2.98 -16.49 4.89
N ALA A 80 -2.18 -17.17 5.70
CA ALA A 80 -2.37 -18.58 6.06
C ALA A 80 -3.72 -18.83 6.78
N GLN A 81 -4.19 -17.87 7.57
CA GLN A 81 -5.47 -17.96 8.28
C GLN A 81 -6.69 -17.68 7.38
N HIS A 82 -6.49 -16.92 6.29
CA HIS A 82 -7.59 -16.43 5.45
C HIS A 82 -7.39 -16.72 3.95
N LEU A 83 -6.70 -17.81 3.60
CA LEU A 83 -6.35 -18.16 2.22
C LEU A 83 -7.56 -18.18 1.28
N GLU A 84 -8.73 -18.59 1.78
CA GLU A 84 -9.99 -18.64 1.02
C GLU A 84 -10.50 -17.26 0.56
N TYR A 85 -10.13 -16.19 1.26
CA TYR A 85 -10.51 -14.81 0.96
C TYR A 85 -9.46 -14.08 0.11
N VAL A 86 -8.26 -14.65 -0.02
CA VAL A 86 -7.17 -14.05 -0.78
C VAL A 86 -7.46 -14.15 -2.28
N LYS A 87 -7.96 -13.06 -2.86
CA LYS A 87 -8.13 -12.92 -4.31
C LYS A 87 -7.15 -11.89 -4.85
N THR A 88 -6.19 -12.36 -5.64
CA THR A 88 -5.24 -11.48 -6.34
C THR A 88 -5.95 -10.71 -7.46
N GLY A 89 -5.53 -9.48 -7.70
CA GLY A 89 -6.08 -8.62 -8.77
C GLY A 89 -7.31 -7.81 -8.37
N LEU A 90 -7.70 -7.84 -7.09
CA LEU A 90 -8.74 -6.94 -6.58
C LEU A 90 -8.19 -5.51 -6.47
N PRO A 91 -8.90 -4.50 -7.02
CA PRO A 91 -8.62 -3.12 -6.76
C PRO A 91 -9.00 -2.74 -5.32
N GLY A 92 -8.43 -1.65 -4.83
CA GLY A 92 -8.72 -1.12 -3.51
C GLY A 92 -7.89 0.10 -3.20
N MET A 93 -7.94 0.52 -1.95
CA MET A 93 -7.20 1.64 -1.40
C MET A 93 -6.15 1.18 -0.40
N ALA A 94 -4.94 1.73 -0.52
CA ALA A 94 -3.87 1.54 0.44
C ALA A 94 -3.66 2.83 1.24
N TYR A 95 -3.84 2.75 2.55
CA TYR A 95 -3.53 3.82 3.48
C TYR A 95 -2.18 3.55 4.12
N VAL A 96 -1.31 4.54 4.14
CA VAL A 96 0.04 4.42 4.70
C VAL A 96 0.20 5.34 5.90
N ARG A 97 0.91 4.86 6.91
CA ARG A 97 1.23 5.66 8.09
C ARG A 97 2.57 6.34 7.89
N LEU A 98 2.52 7.63 7.54
CA LEU A 98 3.71 8.47 7.41
C LEU A 98 4.24 8.91 8.78
N ASP A 99 3.33 9.15 9.74
CA ASP A 99 3.68 9.49 11.11
C ASP A 99 3.35 8.34 12.07
N LYS A 100 4.39 7.75 12.66
CA LYS A 100 4.26 6.65 13.63
C LYS A 100 3.74 7.11 14.99
N GLN A 101 3.74 8.40 15.30
CA GLN A 101 3.20 8.93 16.55
C GLN A 101 1.67 9.10 16.48
N GLN A 102 1.11 9.27 15.29
CA GLN A 102 -0.33 9.48 15.11
C GLN A 102 -1.07 8.15 15.01
N PRO A 103 -1.98 7.78 15.93
CA PRO A 103 -2.71 6.51 15.86
C PRO A 103 -3.58 6.45 14.60
N TRP A 104 -3.91 5.22 14.17
CA TRP A 104 -4.86 5.03 13.08
C TRP A 104 -6.25 5.55 13.48
N PRO A 105 -6.98 6.24 12.58
CA PRO A 105 -8.38 6.58 12.83
C PRO A 105 -9.23 5.32 12.95
N GLU A 106 -10.35 5.38 13.67
CA GLU A 106 -11.25 4.23 13.90
C GLU A 106 -11.77 3.60 12.61
N ALA A 107 -11.93 4.39 11.54
CA ALA A 107 -12.31 3.91 10.22
C ALA A 107 -11.26 2.96 9.59
N LEU A 108 -10.01 3.05 10.02
CA LEU A 108 -8.89 2.21 9.56
C LEU A 108 -8.41 1.23 10.65
N ALA A 109 -9.22 1.00 11.69
CA ALA A 109 -9.00 -0.07 12.63
C ALA A 109 -9.07 -1.42 11.92
N VAL A 110 -8.19 -2.35 12.28
CA VAL A 110 -8.10 -3.69 11.65
C VAL A 110 -9.44 -4.41 11.78
N ARG A 111 -9.97 -4.87 10.65
CA ARG A 111 -11.20 -5.66 10.55
C ARG A 111 -10.93 -6.81 9.59
N LEU A 112 -10.87 -8.01 10.14
CA LEU A 112 -10.59 -9.24 9.42
C LEU A 112 -11.88 -10.07 9.33
N PRO A 113 -12.07 -10.86 8.26
CA PRO A 113 -13.17 -11.79 8.19
C PRO A 113 -13.02 -12.84 9.31
N GLN A 114 -14.11 -13.18 9.99
CA GLN A 114 -14.13 -14.26 10.99
C GLN A 114 -14.16 -15.64 10.35
#